data_AF-A0A0J0UWE2-F1
#
_entry.id   AF-A0A0J0UWE2-F1
#
_cell.length_a   1.000
_cell.length_b   1.000
_cell.length_c   1.000
_cell.angle_alpha   90.00
_cell.angle_beta   90.00
_cell.angle_gamma   90.00
#
_symmetry.space_group_name_H-M   'P 1'
#
loop_
_entity.id
_entity.type
_entity.pdbx_description
1 polymer ?
#
loop_
_entity_poly.entity_id
_entity_poly.type
_entity_poly.pdbx_seq_one_letter_code
_entity_poly.pdbx_strand_id
1 'polypeptide(L)'
;MSNSETGAEGANPVGSGGDEQVEPTGVVSMRQLRREDLRSFLDAEINDDGDLVLQGQDLGEFVEAAMGTDEYEYAKTYAKSTFPAILEALGEPADSDILEVIAARWCGNEVSFEFERRLEKAGIERDLWTWR
;
A
#
# COMPACT_ATOMS: atom_id res chain seq x y z
N MET A 1 25.48 -30.30 -57.09
CA MET A 1 24.51 -31.42 -57.02
C MET A 1 23.60 -31.07 -55.86
N SER A 2 22.52 -30.32 -56.08
CA SER A 2 21.19 -30.82 -56.51
C SER A 2 20.46 -31.52 -55.35
N ASN A 3 19.23 -31.15 -54.95
CA ASN A 3 18.40 -29.99 -55.30
C ASN A 3 17.32 -29.79 -54.20
N SER A 4 16.59 -28.66 -54.28
CA SER A 4 15.18 -28.36 -53.89
C SER A 4 14.33 -29.44 -53.16
N GLU A 5 13.39 -29.16 -52.26
CA GLU A 5 12.15 -28.33 -52.29
C GLU A 5 11.58 -28.23 -50.83
N THR A 6 10.61 -27.41 -50.39
CA THR A 6 9.74 -26.31 -50.91
C THR A 6 9.07 -25.59 -49.71
N GLY A 7 8.49 -24.39 -49.90
CA GLY A 7 7.45 -23.84 -49.00
C GLY A 7 7.61 -22.36 -48.63
N ALA A 8 6.68 -21.51 -49.09
CA ALA A 8 6.69 -20.06 -48.84
C ALA A 8 5.39 -19.60 -48.14
N GLU A 9 5.43 -18.37 -47.63
CA GLU A 9 4.30 -17.49 -47.27
C GLU A 9 3.41 -17.90 -46.07
N GLY A 10 3.37 -17.01 -45.06
CA GLY A 10 2.48 -17.05 -43.92
C GLY A 10 2.61 -15.75 -43.12
N ALA A 11 1.58 -14.91 -43.15
CA ALA A 11 1.63 -13.53 -42.65
C ALA A 11 1.91 -13.39 -41.15
N ASN A 12 2.52 -12.27 -40.76
CA ASN A 12 2.38 -11.71 -39.41
C ASN A 12 0.91 -11.34 -39.15
N PRO A 13 0.31 -11.78 -38.03
CA PRO A 13 -0.65 -10.97 -37.31
C PRO A 13 0.07 -10.20 -36.19
N VAL A 14 -0.10 -8.89 -36.15
CA VAL A 14 0.14 -8.13 -34.93
C VAL A 14 -0.93 -8.52 -33.92
N GLY A 15 -0.52 -8.98 -32.74
CA GLY A 15 -1.41 -9.42 -31.67
C GLY A 15 -1.33 -8.50 -30.47
N SER A 16 -1.83 -7.27 -30.59
CA SER A 16 -2.06 -6.41 -29.43
C SER A 16 -3.17 -7.04 -28.57
N GLY A 17 -2.89 -7.29 -27.29
CA GLY A 17 -3.82 -8.02 -26.43
C GLY A 17 -3.42 -8.03 -24.97
N GLY A 18 -3.31 -6.85 -24.37
CA GLY A 18 -3.26 -6.64 -22.92
C GLY A 18 -2.08 -7.30 -22.18
N ASP A 19 -1.05 -6.50 -21.91
CA ASP A 19 -0.52 -6.52 -20.55
C ASP A 19 -1.67 -6.05 -19.65
N GLU A 20 -2.48 -6.99 -19.16
CA GLU A 20 -3.39 -6.74 -18.05
C GLU A 20 -2.50 -6.54 -16.83
N GLN A 21 -2.04 -5.30 -16.66
CA GLN A 21 -1.54 -4.83 -15.38
C GLN A 21 -2.68 -5.07 -14.41
N VAL A 22 -2.52 -6.10 -13.60
CA VAL A 22 -3.40 -6.35 -12.46
C VAL A 22 -3.06 -5.25 -11.47
N GLU A 23 -3.70 -4.09 -11.64
CA GLU A 23 -3.82 -3.05 -10.63
C GLU A 23 -4.02 -3.77 -9.29
N PRO A 24 -3.24 -3.48 -8.23
CA PRO A 24 -3.35 -4.18 -6.96
C PRO A 24 -4.68 -3.84 -6.26
N THR A 25 -5.77 -4.45 -6.71
CA THR A 25 -7.09 -4.44 -6.06
C THR A 25 -7.01 -5.30 -4.80
N GLY A 26 -6.34 -4.79 -3.77
CA GLY A 26 -6.01 -5.55 -2.57
C GLY A 26 -5.77 -4.66 -1.36
N VAL A 27 -6.40 -5.04 -0.25
CA VAL A 27 -6.05 -4.55 1.07
C VAL A 27 -4.71 -5.16 1.49
N VAL A 28 -3.71 -4.33 1.76
CA VAL A 28 -2.38 -4.74 2.22
C VAL A 28 -2.33 -4.64 3.74
N SER A 29 -2.27 -5.79 4.42
CA SER A 29 -2.21 -5.82 5.88
C SER A 29 -0.80 -5.51 6.39
N MET A 30 -0.61 -4.29 6.90
CA MET A 30 0.69 -3.75 7.33
C MET A 30 1.05 -4.16 8.76
N ARG A 31 0.08 -4.20 9.68
CA ARG A 31 0.30 -4.50 11.11
C ARG A 31 -0.76 -5.44 11.65
N GLN A 32 -0.33 -6.45 12.40
CA GLN A 32 -1.19 -7.32 13.21
C GLN A 32 -0.50 -7.61 14.56
N LEU A 33 -0.36 -6.57 15.36
CA LEU A 33 0.32 -6.62 16.65
C LEU A 33 -0.61 -7.21 17.72
N ARG A 34 -0.11 -8.22 18.45
CA ARG A 34 -0.78 -8.83 19.60
C ARG A 34 0.20 -8.95 20.76
N ARG A 35 -0.09 -8.26 21.86
CA ARG A 35 0.61 -8.31 23.15
C ARG A 35 -0.35 -8.72 24.28
N GLU A 36 0.08 -8.73 25.52
CA GLU A 36 -0.84 -8.93 26.66
C GLU A 36 -1.80 -7.74 26.80
N ASP A 37 -1.26 -6.53 26.68
CA ASP A 37 -1.88 -5.22 26.95
C ASP A 37 -2.43 -4.48 25.72
N LEU A 38 -2.19 -5.00 24.51
CA LEU A 38 -2.50 -4.33 23.24
C LEU A 38 -2.88 -5.31 22.12
N ARG A 39 -3.94 -4.99 21.38
CA ARG A 39 -4.17 -5.43 19.98
C ARG A 39 -4.02 -4.18 19.11
N SER A 40 -3.33 -4.29 17.98
CA SER A 40 -3.26 -3.19 17.02
C SER A 40 -3.21 -3.75 15.61
N PHE A 41 -4.06 -3.23 14.71
CA PHE A 41 -3.95 -3.50 13.29
C PHE A 41 -3.77 -2.22 12.47
N LEU A 42 -3.19 -2.37 11.28
CA LEU A 42 -3.11 -1.34 10.26
C LEU A 42 -3.14 -2.02 8.91
N ASP A 43 -4.10 -1.63 8.08
CA ASP A 43 -4.24 -2.06 6.70
C ASP A 43 -4.17 -0.84 5.77
N ALA A 44 -3.70 -1.06 4.53
CA ALA A 44 -3.60 -0.03 3.49
C ALA A 44 -4.38 -0.44 2.24
N GLU A 45 -5.09 0.50 1.62
CA GLU A 45 -5.83 0.29 0.37
C GLU A 45 -5.85 1.56 -0.50
N ILE A 46 -6.15 1.40 -1.78
CA ILE A 46 -6.54 2.51 -2.66
C ILE A 46 -8.07 2.53 -2.72
N ASN A 47 -8.67 3.70 -2.46
CA ASN A 47 -10.12 3.89 -2.52
C ASN A 47 -10.61 4.21 -3.96
N ASP A 48 -11.93 4.32 -4.14
CA ASP A 48 -12.57 4.63 -5.45
C ASP A 48 -12.12 5.97 -6.06
N ASP A 49 -11.63 6.93 -5.26
CA ASP A 49 -11.09 8.21 -5.72
C ASP A 49 -9.62 8.11 -6.18
N GLY A 50 -8.95 6.98 -5.90
CA GLY A 50 -7.55 6.70 -6.18
C GLY A 50 -6.59 7.11 -5.06
N ASP A 51 -7.10 7.45 -3.87
CA ASP A 51 -6.31 7.92 -2.73
C ASP A 51 -5.90 6.76 -1.81
N LEU A 52 -4.75 6.90 -1.14
CA LEU A 52 -4.24 5.91 -0.19
C LEU A 52 -4.94 6.09 1.16
N VAL A 53 -5.66 5.06 1.60
CA VAL A 53 -6.27 4.99 2.93
C VAL A 53 -5.46 4.03 3.79
N LEU A 54 -5.01 4.49 4.96
CA LEU A 54 -4.49 3.64 6.03
C LEU A 54 -5.54 3.56 7.14
N GLN A 55 -6.11 2.38 7.36
CA GLN A 55 -7.13 2.14 8.39
C GLN A 55 -6.56 1.29 9.52
N GLY A 56 -6.84 1.64 10.77
CA GLY A 56 -6.32 0.93 11.94
C GLY A 56 -7.19 1.06 13.16
N GLN A 57 -6.99 0.12 14.08
CA GLN A 57 -7.62 0.07 15.39
C GLN A 57 -6.58 -0.37 16.41
N ASP A 58 -6.55 0.31 17.55
CA ASP A 58 -5.81 -0.08 18.75
C ASP A 58 -6.82 -0.43 19.86
N LEU A 59 -6.65 -1.58 20.52
CA LEU A 59 -7.50 -2.04 21.64
C LEU A 59 -6.67 -2.48 22.85
N GLY A 60 -7.19 -2.24 24.05
CA GLY A 60 -6.73 -2.86 25.31
C GLY A 60 -6.27 -1.87 26.38
N GLU A 61 -5.76 -2.41 27.50
CA GLU A 61 -5.35 -1.65 28.69
C GLU A 61 -4.32 -0.54 28.38
N PHE A 62 -3.45 -0.75 27.38
CA PHE A 62 -2.51 0.29 26.93
C PHE A 62 -3.23 1.51 26.32
N VAL A 63 -4.33 1.29 25.60
CA VAL A 63 -5.16 2.34 24.99
C VAL A 63 -5.96 3.05 26.08
N GLU A 64 -6.54 2.31 27.04
CA GLU A 64 -7.25 2.88 28.18
C GLU A 64 -6.34 3.80 29.00
N ALA A 65 -5.12 3.36 29.31
CA ALA A 65 -4.12 4.14 30.03
C ALA A 65 -3.66 5.40 29.27
N ALA A 66 -3.69 5.39 27.93
CA ALA A 66 -3.25 6.50 27.08
C ALA A 66 -4.37 7.48 26.72
N MET A 67 -5.61 7.01 26.56
CA MET A 67 -6.73 7.76 25.97
C MET A 67 -7.99 7.85 26.84
N GLY A 68 -8.10 7.03 27.90
CA GLY A 68 -9.29 6.96 28.76
C GLY A 68 -10.44 6.12 28.20
N THR A 69 -10.16 5.30 27.20
CA THR A 69 -11.09 4.39 26.50
C THR A 69 -10.29 3.17 26.04
N ASP A 70 -10.87 1.97 26.07
CA ASP A 70 -10.17 0.72 25.72
C ASP A 70 -10.07 0.47 24.20
N GLU A 71 -10.63 1.37 23.39
CA GLU A 71 -10.68 1.29 21.94
C GLU A 71 -10.36 2.63 21.26
N TYR A 72 -9.58 2.57 20.18
CA TYR A 72 -9.25 3.71 19.33
C TYR A 72 -9.20 3.29 17.87
N GLU A 73 -10.12 3.77 17.06
CA GLU A 73 -10.15 3.58 15.60
C GLU A 73 -9.63 4.83 14.89
N TYR A 74 -8.96 4.66 13.75
CA TYR A 74 -8.51 5.76 12.93
C TYR A 74 -8.39 5.41 11.44
N ALA A 75 -8.53 6.43 10.61
CA ALA A 75 -8.23 6.38 9.18
C ALA A 75 -7.40 7.60 8.77
N LYS A 76 -6.34 7.37 7.98
CA LYS A 76 -5.45 8.39 7.43
C LYS A 76 -5.55 8.34 5.90
N THR A 77 -6.10 9.36 5.28
CA THR A 77 -6.27 9.42 3.83
C THR A 77 -5.26 10.38 3.21
N TYR A 78 -4.50 9.90 2.24
CA TYR A 78 -3.49 10.66 1.51
C TYR A 78 -3.93 10.79 0.05
N ALA A 79 -4.19 12.02 -0.39
CA ALA A 79 -4.59 12.29 -1.77
C ALA A 79 -3.53 11.79 -2.76
N LYS A 80 -3.93 11.22 -3.90
CA LYS A 80 -3.00 10.66 -4.91
C LYS A 80 -1.95 11.63 -5.44
N SER A 81 -2.24 12.92 -5.40
CA SER A 81 -1.28 13.99 -5.71
C SER A 81 -0.07 14.02 -4.75
N THR A 82 -0.15 13.40 -3.59
CA THR A 82 0.94 13.27 -2.61
C THR A 82 1.83 12.04 -2.85
N PHE A 83 1.42 11.07 -3.67
CA PHE A 83 2.15 9.80 -3.84
C PHE A 83 3.63 9.98 -4.23
N PRO A 84 4.02 10.92 -5.13
CA PRO A 84 5.43 11.18 -5.42
C PRO A 84 6.25 11.54 -4.18
N ALA A 85 5.68 12.34 -3.26
CA ALA A 85 6.34 12.76 -2.02
C ALA A 85 6.31 11.65 -0.95
N ILE A 86 5.29 10.80 -0.95
CA ILE A 86 5.28 9.56 -0.15
C ILE A 86 6.42 8.66 -0.58
N LEU A 87 6.50 8.33 -1.87
CA LEU A 87 7.53 7.44 -2.42
C LEU A 87 8.94 7.98 -2.17
N GLU A 88 9.16 9.29 -2.36
CA GLU A 88 10.42 9.97 -1.99
C GLU A 88 10.75 9.80 -0.49
N ALA A 89 9.78 9.99 0.41
CA ALA A 89 9.97 9.82 1.86
C ALA A 89 10.26 8.35 2.28
N LEU A 90 9.76 7.39 1.52
CA LEU A 90 10.05 5.96 1.71
C LEU A 90 11.42 5.57 1.10
N GLY A 91 11.91 6.34 0.13
CA GLY A 91 13.16 6.11 -0.58
C GLY A 91 13.00 5.32 -1.89
N GLU A 92 11.83 5.38 -2.50
CA GLU A 92 11.45 4.70 -3.74
C GLU A 92 11.32 5.68 -4.92
N PRO A 93 11.33 5.20 -6.18
CA PRO A 93 11.02 6.03 -7.35
C PRO A 93 9.61 6.63 -7.28
N ALA A 94 9.48 7.91 -7.62
CA ALA A 94 8.24 8.70 -7.52
C ALA A 94 7.09 8.24 -8.44
N ASP A 95 7.35 7.30 -9.33
CA ASP A 95 6.45 6.66 -10.29
C ASP A 95 6.18 5.17 -9.99
N SER A 96 6.62 4.66 -8.83
CA SER A 96 6.36 3.28 -8.40
C SER A 96 4.91 3.10 -7.92
N ASP A 97 4.38 1.88 -8.07
CA ASP A 97 3.10 1.53 -7.45
C ASP A 97 3.22 1.56 -5.91
N ILE A 98 2.35 2.35 -5.28
CA ILE A 98 2.41 2.60 -3.84
C ILE A 98 1.97 1.39 -3.01
N LEU A 99 1.03 0.57 -3.48
CA LEU A 99 0.61 -0.65 -2.78
C LEU A 99 1.62 -1.77 -2.97
N GLU A 100 2.24 -1.92 -4.14
CA GLU A 100 3.35 -2.85 -4.33
C GLU A 100 4.53 -2.50 -3.41
N VAL A 101 4.89 -1.21 -3.32
CA VAL A 101 5.91 -0.71 -2.38
C VAL A 101 5.56 -1.05 -0.92
N ILE A 102 4.31 -0.80 -0.49
CA ILE A 102 3.85 -1.10 0.86
C ILE A 102 3.92 -2.62 1.11
N ALA A 103 3.35 -3.43 0.22
CA ALA A 103 3.31 -4.89 0.35
C ALA A 103 4.70 -5.54 0.38
N ALA A 104 5.64 -5.05 -0.43
CA ALA A 104 6.97 -5.60 -0.53
C ALA A 104 7.90 -5.23 0.64
N ARG A 105 7.67 -4.09 1.31
CA ARG A 105 8.68 -3.48 2.19
C ARG A 105 8.18 -2.96 3.55
N TRP A 106 6.88 -2.72 3.72
CA TRP A 106 6.34 -1.99 4.87
C TRP A 106 5.37 -2.81 5.75
N CYS A 107 5.20 -4.09 5.43
CA CYS A 107 4.47 -5.06 6.24
C CYS A 107 5.32 -5.59 7.41
N GLY A 108 4.73 -5.59 8.61
CA GLY A 108 5.35 -6.04 9.86
C GLY A 108 5.29 -4.98 10.96
N ASN A 109 5.14 -5.42 12.21
CA ASN A 109 4.81 -4.52 13.33
C ASN A 109 5.77 -3.32 13.46
N GLU A 110 7.07 -3.54 13.62
CA GLU A 110 8.07 -2.45 13.75
C GLU A 110 8.17 -1.60 12.48
N VAL A 111 8.05 -2.23 11.30
CA VAL A 111 8.26 -1.60 10.00
C VAL A 111 7.08 -0.67 9.65
N SER A 112 5.85 -1.06 10.00
CA SER A 112 4.66 -0.22 9.86
C SER A 112 4.73 1.07 10.69
N PHE A 113 5.30 1.01 11.91
CA PHE A 113 5.50 2.22 12.71
C PHE A 113 6.60 3.13 12.11
N GLU A 114 7.62 2.57 11.47
CA GLU A 114 8.64 3.36 10.76
C GLU A 114 8.10 3.97 9.46
N PHE A 115 7.19 3.28 8.75
CA PHE A 115 6.42 3.86 7.64
C PHE A 115 5.71 5.12 8.12
N GLU A 116 4.79 4.99 9.10
CA GLU A 116 4.00 6.11 9.61
C GLU A 116 4.88 7.29 10.10
N ARG A 117 6.00 6.98 10.76
CA ARG A 117 6.99 7.98 11.22
C ARG A 117 7.64 8.74 10.07
N ARG A 118 7.92 8.08 8.93
CA ARG A 118 8.51 8.74 7.76
C ARG A 118 7.55 9.70 7.09
N LEU A 119 6.29 9.29 6.92
CA LEU A 119 5.22 10.15 6.39
C LEU A 119 5.04 11.40 7.26
N GLU A 120 4.98 11.22 8.59
CA GLU A 120 4.89 12.33 9.54
C GLU A 120 6.12 13.24 9.50
N LYS A 121 7.34 12.67 9.48
CA LYS A 121 8.59 13.43 9.43
C LYS A 121 8.77 14.22 8.13
N ALA A 122 8.29 13.68 7.01
CA ALA A 122 8.27 14.36 5.71
C ALA A 122 7.17 15.43 5.62
N GLY A 123 6.26 15.50 6.60
CA GLY A 123 5.17 16.47 6.62
C GLY A 123 4.13 16.22 5.54
N ILE A 124 3.93 14.96 5.13
CA ILE A 124 2.94 14.62 4.10
C ILE A 124 1.53 14.92 4.64
N GLU A 125 0.83 15.79 3.92
CA GLU A 125 -0.55 16.17 4.23
C GLU A 125 -1.50 14.98 4.09
N ARG A 126 -2.45 14.89 5.01
CA ARG A 126 -3.46 13.83 5.09
C ARG A 126 -4.71 14.35 5.78
N ASP A 127 -5.85 13.78 5.40
CA ASP A 127 -7.02 13.80 6.26
C ASP A 127 -6.87 12.74 7.36
N LEU A 128 -7.41 13.05 8.54
CA LEU A 128 -7.40 12.15 9.71
C LEU A 128 -8.81 12.07 10.28
N TRP A 129 -9.39 10.87 10.21
CA TRP A 129 -10.58 10.49 10.97
C TRP A 129 -10.17 9.65 12.18
N THR A 130 -10.88 9.82 13.29
CA THR A 130 -10.70 9.02 14.52
C THR A 130 -12.03 8.79 15.23
N TRP A 131 -12.12 7.68 15.95
CA TRP A 131 -13.22 7.36 16.87
C TRP A 131 -12.66 6.69 18.14
N ARG A 132 -13.30 6.97 19.28
CA ARG A 132 -12.83 6.64 20.64
C ARG A 132 -13.94 6.87 21.68
#